data_AF-A0A077KFZ2-F1
#
_entry.id   AF-A0A077KFZ2-F1
#
_cell.length_a   1.000
_cell.length_b   1.000
_cell.length_c   1.000
_cell.angle_alpha   90.00
_cell.angle_beta   90.00
_cell.angle_gamma   90.00
#
_symmetry.space_group_name_H-M   'P 1'
#
loop_
_entity.id
_entity.type
_entity.pdbx_description
1 polymer ?
#
loop_
_entity_poly.entity_id
_entity_poly.type
_entity_poly.pdbx_seq_one_letter_code
_entity_poly.pdbx_strand_id
1 'polypeptide(L)'
;MSTTVKNIFNYIQGMNPNSQTVSSIGTFVTAFSQQVADSQISEVIQVLVNADKKETLAFKIASTNTTFSEKQLWVIAFELEKIQEYAQNVNSYYEKQALKSKQKAQESKDKLATNKAGSQSELDRIKLAGKKLGDYYAWLKKSSFKKEFFNKKYSKESVSQFIAL
;
A
#
# COMPACT_ATOMS: atom_id res chain seq x y z
N MET A 1 -19.74 2.58 5.10
CA MET A 1 -19.38 3.85 4.42
C MET A 1 -20.09 3.86 3.08
N SER A 2 -20.51 5.01 2.55
CA SER A 2 -21.00 5.06 1.16
C SER A 2 -19.79 4.99 0.23
N THR A 3 -19.78 4.07 -0.72
CA THR A 3 -18.78 4.08 -1.79
C THR A 3 -18.97 5.35 -2.59
N THR A 4 -17.90 6.13 -2.74
CA THR A 4 -17.90 7.31 -3.62
C THR A 4 -17.46 6.90 -5.02
N VAL A 5 -17.87 7.66 -6.04
CA VAL A 5 -17.31 7.57 -7.41
C VAL A 5 -15.78 7.49 -7.38
N LYS A 6 -15.13 8.26 -6.50
CA LYS A 6 -13.66 8.26 -6.38
C LYS A 6 -13.08 6.92 -5.94
N ASN A 7 -13.75 6.20 -5.04
CA ASN A 7 -13.32 4.87 -4.63
C ASN A 7 -13.44 3.88 -5.80
N ILE A 8 -14.54 3.96 -6.56
CA ILE A 8 -14.72 3.12 -7.75
C ILE A 8 -13.68 3.48 -8.81
N PHE A 9 -13.47 4.77 -9.09
CA PHE A 9 -12.45 5.25 -10.01
C PHE A 9 -11.08 4.67 -9.67
N ASN A 10 -10.65 4.78 -8.40
CA ASN A 10 -9.38 4.22 -7.94
C ASN A 10 -9.33 2.69 -8.07
N TYR A 11 -10.45 2.00 -7.85
CA TYR A 11 -10.54 0.56 -8.02
C TYR A 11 -10.36 0.16 -9.48
N ILE A 12 -11.03 0.85 -10.41
CA ILE A 12 -11.01 0.54 -11.85
C ILE A 12 -9.78 1.06 -12.59
N GLN A 13 -8.85 1.77 -11.94
CA GLN A 13 -7.60 2.20 -12.58
C GLN A 13 -6.80 1.01 -13.14
N GLY A 14 -6.95 -0.19 -12.56
CA GLY A 14 -6.31 -1.40 -13.07
C GLY A 14 -6.85 -1.89 -14.41
N MET A 15 -7.94 -1.30 -14.95
CA MET A 15 -8.32 -1.48 -16.36
C MET A 15 -7.25 -1.00 -17.34
N ASN A 16 -6.28 -0.19 -16.87
CA ASN A 16 -5.07 0.11 -17.62
C ASN A 16 -3.91 -0.75 -17.12
N PRO A 17 -3.14 -1.38 -18.03
CA PRO A 17 -2.01 -2.19 -17.63
C PRO A 17 -0.90 -1.33 -17.04
N ASN A 18 -0.28 -1.83 -15.97
CA ASN A 18 0.89 -1.19 -15.38
C ASN A 18 2.09 -1.30 -16.33
N SER A 19 2.65 -0.15 -16.71
CA SER A 19 3.88 -0.06 -17.47
C SER A 19 5.09 0.11 -16.56
N GLN A 20 6.20 -0.55 -16.88
CA GLN A 20 7.48 -0.33 -16.24
C GLN A 20 8.41 0.44 -17.17
N THR A 21 9.06 1.47 -16.64
CA THR A 21 10.08 2.23 -17.37
C THR A 21 11.44 1.82 -16.85
N VAL A 22 12.27 1.30 -17.75
CA VAL A 22 13.70 1.07 -17.48
C VAL A 22 14.48 2.13 -18.24
N SER A 23 15.27 2.92 -17.51
CA SER A 23 15.93 4.14 -18.00
C SER A 23 16.76 3.97 -19.27
N SER A 24 17.15 2.75 -19.62
CA SER A 24 17.99 2.42 -20.79
C SER A 24 17.26 1.68 -21.92
N ILE A 25 16.03 1.20 -21.69
CA ILE A 25 15.30 0.29 -22.60
C ILE A 25 13.96 0.89 -23.04
N GLY A 26 13.38 1.80 -22.25
CA GLY A 26 12.09 2.42 -22.51
C GLY A 26 10.99 1.88 -21.60
N THR A 27 9.75 2.14 -22.01
CA THR A 27 8.55 1.73 -21.27
C THR A 27 7.97 0.46 -21.88
N PHE A 28 7.79 -0.58 -21.06
CA PHE A 28 7.18 -1.84 -21.47
C PHE A 28 6.03 -2.23 -20.57
N VAL A 29 5.06 -2.94 -21.15
CA VAL A 29 3.95 -3.58 -20.45
C VAL A 29 4.21 -5.08 -20.46
N THR A 30 4.07 -5.72 -19.29
CA THR A 30 4.24 -7.18 -19.20
C THR A 30 2.95 -7.90 -19.61
N ALA A 31 3.06 -9.12 -20.12
CA ALA A 31 1.88 -9.94 -20.42
C ALA A 31 0.98 -10.15 -19.19
N PHE A 32 1.58 -10.28 -18.01
CA PHE A 32 0.84 -10.37 -16.75
C PHE A 32 0.08 -9.07 -16.44
N SER A 33 0.72 -7.90 -16.60
CA SER A 33 0.06 -6.60 -16.44
C SER A 33 -1.12 -6.45 -17.39
N GLN A 34 -0.97 -6.88 -18.64
CA GLN A 34 -2.04 -6.86 -19.64
C GLN A 34 -3.18 -7.79 -19.23
N GLN A 35 -2.89 -9.03 -18.83
CA GLN A 35 -3.90 -10.00 -18.41
C GLN A 35 -4.73 -9.50 -17.21
N VAL A 36 -4.09 -8.85 -16.23
CA VAL A 36 -4.80 -8.24 -15.09
C VAL A 36 -5.75 -7.15 -15.56
N ALA A 37 -5.30 -6.29 -16.48
CA ALA A 37 -6.14 -5.24 -17.06
C ALA A 37 -7.32 -5.82 -17.85
N ASP A 38 -7.07 -6.79 -18.72
CA ASP A 38 -8.11 -7.47 -19.51
C ASP A 38 -9.15 -8.15 -18.62
N SER A 39 -8.71 -8.79 -17.53
CA SER A 39 -9.61 -9.38 -16.53
C SER A 39 -10.52 -8.33 -15.90
N GLN A 40 -9.97 -7.17 -15.56
CA GLN A 40 -10.74 -6.11 -14.92
C GLN A 40 -11.69 -5.41 -15.91
N ILE A 41 -11.27 -5.23 -17.16
CA ILE A 41 -12.14 -4.74 -18.25
C ILE A 41 -13.33 -5.68 -18.42
N SER A 42 -13.06 -6.99 -18.48
CA SER A 42 -14.11 -8.01 -18.62
C SER A 42 -15.11 -7.96 -17.46
N GLU A 43 -14.63 -7.86 -16.20
CA GLU A 43 -15.49 -7.70 -15.03
C GLU A 43 -16.41 -6.48 -15.16
N VAL A 44 -15.86 -5.31 -15.50
CA VAL A 44 -16.62 -4.06 -15.64
C VAL A 44 -17.67 -4.18 -16.75
N ILE A 45 -17.32 -4.76 -17.91
CA ILE A 45 -18.26 -4.98 -19.00
C ILE A 45 -19.40 -5.90 -18.54
N GLN A 46 -19.11 -7.00 -17.84
CA GLN A 46 -20.13 -7.93 -17.35
C GLN A 46 -21.07 -7.25 -16.34
N VAL A 47 -20.54 -6.44 -15.43
CA VAL A 47 -21.35 -5.67 -14.48
C VAL A 47 -22.30 -4.72 -15.21
N LEU A 48 -21.81 -4.00 -16.22
CA LEU A 48 -22.64 -3.10 -17.02
C LEU A 48 -23.70 -3.86 -17.84
N VAL A 49 -23.37 -5.04 -18.37
CA VAL A 49 -24.31 -5.91 -19.08
C VAL A 49 -25.43 -6.40 -18.16
N ASN A 50 -25.08 -6.90 -16.97
CA ASN A 50 -26.03 -7.44 -16.01
C ASN A 50 -26.97 -6.38 -15.43
N ALA A 51 -26.52 -5.13 -15.37
CA ALA A 51 -27.32 -3.99 -14.95
C ALA A 51 -28.12 -3.33 -16.09
N ASP A 52 -28.19 -3.95 -17.27
CA ASP A 52 -28.87 -3.46 -18.47
C ASP A 52 -28.38 -2.06 -18.94
N LYS A 53 -27.06 -1.82 -18.83
CA LYS A 53 -26.40 -0.55 -19.18
C LYS A 53 -25.71 -0.56 -20.54
N LYS A 54 -26.11 -1.44 -21.47
CA LYS A 54 -25.46 -1.62 -22.78
C LYS A 54 -25.50 -0.37 -23.67
N GLU A 55 -26.56 0.42 -23.56
CA GLU A 55 -26.72 1.67 -24.33
C GLU A 55 -25.96 2.87 -23.73
N THR A 56 -25.28 2.68 -22.59
CA THR A 56 -24.58 3.78 -21.92
C THR A 56 -23.24 4.09 -22.57
N LEU A 57 -22.81 5.35 -22.44
CA LEU A 57 -21.47 5.78 -22.85
C LEU A 57 -20.38 4.98 -22.10
N ALA A 58 -20.61 4.61 -20.84
CA ALA A 58 -19.69 3.80 -20.05
C ALA A 58 -19.45 2.42 -20.70
N PHE A 59 -20.53 1.73 -21.11
CA PHE A 59 -20.42 0.45 -21.80
C PHE A 59 -19.68 0.59 -23.12
N LYS A 60 -20.07 1.58 -23.94
CA LYS A 60 -19.39 1.83 -25.22
C LYS A 60 -17.89 2.07 -25.03
N ILE A 61 -17.49 2.89 -24.06
CA ILE A 61 -16.08 3.13 -23.75
C ILE A 61 -15.39 1.83 -23.34
N ALA A 62 -15.97 1.09 -22.39
CA ALA A 62 -15.39 -0.14 -21.83
C ALA A 62 -15.23 -1.24 -22.88
N SER A 63 -16.17 -1.39 -23.81
CA SER A 63 -16.17 -2.46 -24.82
C SER A 63 -15.30 -2.17 -26.04
N THR A 64 -14.97 -0.91 -26.34
CA THR A 64 -14.22 -0.55 -27.56
C THR A 64 -12.74 -0.34 -27.34
N ASN A 65 -12.33 0.00 -26.11
CA ASN A 65 -10.97 0.43 -25.82
C ASN A 65 -10.25 -0.58 -24.95
N THR A 66 -8.94 -0.70 -25.14
CA THR A 66 -8.04 -1.49 -24.28
C THR A 66 -7.19 -0.62 -23.35
N THR A 67 -7.22 0.70 -23.57
CA THR A 67 -6.58 1.72 -22.74
C THR A 67 -7.53 2.89 -22.54
N PHE A 68 -7.60 3.40 -21.32
CA PHE A 68 -8.56 4.40 -20.89
C PHE A 68 -7.85 5.65 -20.39
N SER A 69 -8.24 6.81 -20.92
CA SER A 69 -7.91 8.09 -20.31
C SER A 69 -8.60 8.25 -18.96
N GLU A 70 -8.09 9.17 -18.14
CA GLU A 70 -8.68 9.47 -16.85
C GLU A 70 -10.17 9.85 -16.95
N LYS A 71 -10.52 10.67 -17.94
CA LYS A 71 -11.92 11.08 -18.19
C LYS A 71 -12.81 9.90 -18.52
N GLN A 72 -12.31 8.94 -19.30
CA GLN A 72 -13.05 7.72 -19.65
C GLN A 72 -13.28 6.85 -18.41
N LEU A 73 -12.26 6.69 -17.55
CA LEU A 73 -12.40 5.99 -16.28
C LEU A 73 -13.41 6.69 -15.36
N TRP A 74 -13.42 8.02 -15.29
CA TRP A 74 -14.42 8.75 -14.52
C TRP A 74 -15.85 8.53 -15.01
N VAL A 75 -16.07 8.52 -16.33
CA VAL A 75 -17.39 8.21 -16.91
C VAL A 75 -17.84 6.80 -16.54
N ILE A 76 -16.94 5.82 -16.64
CA ILE A 76 -17.23 4.44 -16.24
C ILE A 76 -17.55 4.36 -14.74
N ALA A 77 -16.71 4.98 -13.89
CA ALA A 77 -16.89 4.97 -12.45
C ALA A 77 -18.23 5.58 -12.00
N PHE A 78 -18.65 6.66 -12.67
CA PHE A 78 -19.92 7.32 -12.38
C PHE A 78 -21.13 6.42 -12.71
N GLU A 79 -21.06 5.63 -13.78
CA GLU A 79 -22.13 4.69 -14.11
C GLU A 79 -22.13 3.48 -13.17
N LEU A 80 -20.95 2.98 -12.80
CA LEU A 80 -20.78 1.87 -11.86
C LEU A 80 -21.22 2.21 -10.44
N GLU A 81 -21.13 3.47 -10.00
CA GLU A 81 -21.62 3.90 -8.68
C GLU A 81 -23.13 3.66 -8.52
N LYS A 82 -23.89 3.79 -9.61
CA LYS A 82 -25.34 3.57 -9.62
C LYS A 82 -25.71 2.10 -9.44
N ILE A 83 -24.75 1.18 -9.59
CA ILE A 83 -24.93 -0.26 -9.44
C ILE A 83 -24.59 -0.62 -7.99
N GLN A 84 -25.63 -0.79 -7.17
CA GLN A 84 -25.49 -0.96 -5.72
C GLN A 84 -24.59 -2.15 -5.34
N GLU A 85 -24.75 -3.30 -6.00
CA GLU A 85 -23.95 -4.50 -5.74
C GLU A 85 -22.46 -4.23 -6.00
N TYR A 86 -22.14 -3.57 -7.11
CA TYR A 86 -20.77 -3.24 -7.47
C TYR A 86 -20.16 -2.23 -6.47
N ALA A 87 -20.91 -1.20 -6.11
CA ALA A 87 -20.49 -0.24 -5.10
C ALA A 87 -20.21 -0.92 -3.73
N GLN A 88 -21.02 -1.91 -3.33
CA GLN A 88 -20.80 -2.70 -2.11
C GLN A 88 -19.54 -3.58 -2.18
N ASN A 89 -19.28 -4.20 -3.33
CA ASN A 89 -18.07 -4.99 -3.56
C ASN A 89 -16.81 -4.13 -3.42
N VAL A 90 -16.81 -2.93 -4.03
CA VAL A 90 -15.71 -1.97 -3.91
C VAL A 90 -15.53 -1.51 -2.46
N ASN A 91 -16.62 -1.25 -1.72
CA ASN A 91 -16.52 -0.90 -0.29
C ASN A 91 -15.83 -2.01 0.51
N SER A 92 -16.29 -3.26 0.31
CA SER A 92 -15.77 -4.44 0.99
C SER A 92 -14.28 -4.66 0.71
N TYR A 93 -13.83 -4.38 -0.52
CA TYR A 93 -12.42 -4.42 -0.87
C TYR A 93 -11.60 -3.42 -0.05
N TYR A 94 -12.03 -2.16 0.03
CA TYR A 94 -11.31 -1.14 0.80
C TYR A 94 -11.34 -1.38 2.31
N GLU A 95 -12.43 -1.92 2.84
CA GLU A 95 -12.51 -2.32 4.25
C GLU A 95 -11.51 -3.43 4.58
N LYS A 96 -11.39 -4.46 3.71
CA LYS A 96 -10.36 -5.50 3.84
C LYS A 96 -8.95 -4.92 3.77
N GLN A 97 -8.69 -3.98 2.87
CA GLN A 97 -7.38 -3.33 2.75
C GLN A 97 -7.05 -2.48 3.97
N ALA A 98 -8.02 -1.73 4.50
CA ALA A 98 -7.87 -0.96 5.72
C ALA A 98 -7.59 -1.85 6.94
N LEU A 99 -8.28 -2.99 7.04
CA LEU A 99 -8.04 -3.98 8.09
C LEU A 99 -6.62 -4.56 8.00
N LYS A 100 -6.19 -4.98 6.80
CA LYS A 100 -4.82 -5.48 6.57
C LYS A 100 -3.76 -4.42 6.90
N SER A 101 -4.01 -3.16 6.53
CA SER A 101 -3.10 -2.06 6.85
C SER A 101 -2.98 -1.85 8.37
N LYS A 102 -4.11 -1.86 9.08
CA LYS A 102 -4.14 -1.78 10.55
C LYS A 102 -3.42 -2.96 11.21
N GLN A 103 -3.65 -4.18 10.73
CA GLN A 103 -2.96 -5.39 11.20
C GLN A 103 -1.45 -5.27 11.02
N LYS A 104 -0.98 -4.92 9.81
CA LYS A 104 0.46 -4.69 9.56
C LYS A 104 1.05 -3.58 10.43
N ALA A 105 0.32 -2.50 10.66
CA ALA A 105 0.76 -1.43 11.54
C ALA A 105 0.88 -1.90 13.00
N GLN A 106 -0.06 -2.73 13.46
CA GLN A 106 -0.03 -3.32 14.79
C GLN A 106 1.11 -4.32 14.93
N GLU A 107 1.27 -5.26 13.99
CA GLU A 107 2.39 -6.20 13.94
C GLU A 107 3.75 -5.48 13.95
N SER A 108 3.87 -4.36 13.22
CA SER A 108 5.07 -3.54 13.25
C SER A 108 5.32 -2.93 14.63
N LYS A 109 4.29 -2.38 15.28
CA LYS A 109 4.39 -1.85 16.65
C LYS A 109 4.79 -2.94 17.64
N ASP A 110 4.14 -4.11 17.58
CA ASP A 110 4.39 -5.24 18.48
C ASP A 110 5.81 -5.78 18.29
N LYS A 111 6.30 -5.85 17.05
CA LYS A 111 7.68 -6.21 16.75
C LYS A 111 8.68 -5.22 17.35
N LEU A 112 8.43 -3.91 17.23
CA LEU A 112 9.30 -2.90 17.81
C LEU A 112 9.29 -2.93 19.34
N ALA A 113 8.13 -3.16 19.95
CA ALA A 113 7.98 -3.32 21.39
C ALA A 113 8.75 -4.56 21.89
N THR A 114 8.59 -5.70 21.20
CA THR A 114 9.30 -6.95 21.51
C THR A 114 10.82 -6.78 21.38
N ASN A 115 11.29 -6.15 20.31
CA ASN A 115 12.72 -5.87 20.12
C ASN A 115 13.28 -5.01 21.26
N LYS A 116 12.55 -3.96 21.66
CA LYS A 116 12.98 -3.08 22.75
C LYS A 116 13.02 -3.83 24.09
N ALA A 117 11.99 -4.62 24.38
CA ALA A 117 11.93 -5.43 25.59
C ALA A 117 13.07 -6.47 25.64
N GLY A 118 13.36 -7.14 24.52
CA GLY A 118 14.47 -8.09 24.41
C GLY A 118 15.85 -7.45 24.59
N SER A 119 15.98 -6.14 24.37
CA SER A 119 17.21 -5.39 24.58
C SER A 119 17.21 -4.57 25.88
N GLN A 120 16.28 -4.83 26.81
CA GLN A 120 16.14 -4.04 28.04
C GLN A 120 17.41 -4.10 28.91
N SER A 121 18.03 -5.27 29.03
CA SER A 121 19.31 -5.45 29.74
C SER A 121 20.42 -4.55 29.21
N GLU A 122 20.51 -4.39 27.89
CA GLU A 122 21.50 -3.52 27.24
C GLU A 122 21.19 -2.03 27.48
N LEU A 123 19.91 -1.64 27.46
CA LEU A 123 19.50 -0.29 27.81
C LEU A 123 19.81 0.06 29.26
N ASP A 124 19.68 -0.90 30.17
CA ASP A 124 19.99 -0.69 31.58
C ASP A 124 21.49 -0.57 31.83
N ARG A 125 22.35 -1.25 31.04
CA ARG A 125 23.81 -1.01 31.07
C ARG A 125 24.17 0.45 30.77
N ILE A 126 23.47 1.11 29.85
CA ILE A 126 23.70 2.53 29.54
C ILE A 126 23.38 3.40 30.76
N LYS A 127 22.25 3.12 31.44
CA LYS A 127 21.84 3.86 32.63
C LYS A 127 22.80 3.64 33.79
N LEU A 128 23.23 2.39 34.01
CA LEU A 128 24.20 2.02 35.05
C LEU A 128 25.55 2.71 34.83
N ALA A 129 25.95 2.94 33.57
CA ALA A 129 27.12 3.73 33.21
C ALA A 129 26.92 5.26 33.37
N GLY A 130 25.79 5.71 33.92
CA GLY A 130 25.47 7.13 34.13
C GLY A 130 25.13 7.92 32.87
N LYS A 131 24.99 7.27 31.71
CA LYS A 131 24.68 7.93 30.43
C LYS A 131 23.17 7.99 30.17
N LYS A 132 22.73 9.00 29.41
CA LYS A 132 21.31 9.18 29.06
C LYS A 132 20.95 8.37 27.83
N LEU A 133 19.79 7.69 27.87
CA LEU A 133 19.25 6.96 26.72
C LEU A 133 18.95 7.87 25.51
N GLY A 134 18.56 9.12 25.76
CA GLY A 134 18.33 10.10 24.69
C GLY A 134 19.59 10.34 23.85
N ASP A 135 20.75 10.44 24.51
CA ASP A 135 22.05 10.66 23.85
C ASP A 135 22.48 9.42 23.08
N TYR A 136 22.25 8.22 23.62
CA TYR A 136 22.46 6.97 22.91
C TYR A 136 21.63 6.89 21.63
N TYR A 137 20.35 7.24 21.70
CA TYR A 137 19.47 7.22 20.53
C TYR A 137 19.86 8.28 19.49
N ALA A 138 20.33 9.45 19.93
CA ALA A 138 20.86 10.48 19.03
C ALA A 138 22.15 10.02 18.36
N TRP A 139 23.04 9.35 19.10
CA TRP A 139 24.28 8.77 18.59
C TRP A 139 24.00 7.65 17.58
N LEU A 140 23.08 6.72 17.88
CA LEU A 140 22.72 5.62 16.98
C LEU A 140 22.38 6.12 15.57
N LYS A 141 21.60 7.20 15.44
CA LYS A 141 21.21 7.80 14.16
C LYS A 141 22.39 8.20 13.27
N LYS A 142 23.54 8.49 13.87
CA LYS A 142 24.77 8.95 13.21
C LYS A 142 25.87 7.89 13.16
N SER A 143 25.65 6.73 13.78
CA SER A 143 26.61 5.63 13.87
C SER A 143 26.42 4.58 12.76
N SER A 144 27.35 3.63 12.66
CA SER A 144 27.19 2.40 11.87
C SER A 144 25.97 1.56 12.31
N PHE A 145 25.51 1.71 13.56
CA PHE A 145 24.34 1.03 14.13
C PHE A 145 23.02 1.75 13.89
N LYS A 146 22.94 2.67 12.92
CA LYS A 146 21.72 3.43 12.58
C LYS A 146 20.46 2.56 12.43
N LYS A 147 20.59 1.31 11.96
CA LYS A 147 19.47 0.36 11.84
C LYS A 147 18.82 0.04 13.19
N GLU A 148 19.59 0.01 14.28
CA GLU A 148 19.10 -0.25 15.65
C GLU A 148 18.15 0.84 16.15
N PHE A 149 18.38 2.09 15.73
CA PHE A 149 17.47 3.19 16.06
C PHE A 149 16.05 2.96 15.50
N PHE A 150 15.95 2.39 14.30
CA PHE A 150 14.67 2.16 13.61
C PHE A 150 14.00 0.86 14.04
N ASN A 151 14.75 -0.23 14.18
CA ASN A 151 14.20 -1.53 14.55
C ASN A 151 14.03 -1.72 16.06
N LYS A 152 14.56 -0.79 16.89
CA LYS A 152 14.53 -0.81 18.36
C LYS A 152 15.16 -2.05 19.01
N LYS A 153 16.01 -2.76 18.26
CA LYS A 153 16.79 -3.91 18.74
C LYS A 153 18.22 -3.42 18.98
N TYR A 154 18.58 -3.27 20.24
CA TYR A 154 19.87 -2.74 20.66
C TYR A 154 20.85 -3.87 20.94
N SER A 155 22.03 -3.81 20.33
CA SER A 155 23.06 -4.82 20.49
C SER A 155 24.01 -4.49 21.65
N LYS A 156 24.63 -5.53 22.22
CA LYS A 156 25.69 -5.39 23.22
C LYS A 156 26.85 -4.53 22.71
N GLU A 157 27.15 -4.63 21.43
CA GLU A 157 28.28 -3.96 20.77
C GLU A 157 28.04 -2.46 20.62
N SER A 158 26.86 -2.05 20.11
CA SER A 158 26.51 -0.63 20.00
C SER A 158 26.43 0.06 21.36
N VAL A 159 25.90 -0.64 22.37
CA VAL A 159 25.86 -0.15 23.76
C VAL A 159 27.27 0.00 24.34
N SER A 160 28.14 -1.00 24.16
CA SER A 160 29.49 -0.95 24.73
C SER A 160 30.33 0.14 24.06
N GLN A 161 30.18 0.31 22.73
CA GLN A 161 30.85 1.39 22.00
C GLN A 161 30.36 2.77 22.45
N PHE A 162 29.06 2.95 22.70
CA PHE A 162 28.53 4.21 23.21
C PHE A 162 28.98 4.52 24.65
N ILE A 163 29.07 3.49 25.51
CA ILE A 163 29.56 3.66 26.89
C ILE A 163 31.02 4.12 26.92
N ALA A 164 31.83 3.72 25.94
CA ALA A 164 33.24 4.07 25.83
C ALA A 164 33.51 5.48 25.24
N LEU A 165 32.48 6.19 24.77
CA LEU A 165 32.59 7.60 24.30
C LEU A 165 32.57 8.59 25.46
#